data_AF-A0A520LN54-F1
#
_entry.id   AF-A0A520LN54-F1
#
_cell.length_a   1.000
_cell.length_b   1.000
_cell.length_c   1.000
_cell.angle_alpha   90.00
_cell.angle_beta   90.00
_cell.angle_gamma   90.00
#
_symmetry.space_group_name_H-M   'P 1'
#
loop_
_entity.id
_entity.type
_entity.pdbx_description
1 polymer ?
#
loop_
_entity_poly.entity_id
_entity_poly.type
_entity_poly.pdbx_seq_one_letter_code
_entity_poly.pdbx_strand_id
1 'polypeptide(L)'
;MSSVTSSTDRLPSAAGEAALERLRAWPGEHRVAVGLSGGVDSSLTAALLVEAGWQVEGLTLWLMSGKGACCAEGLVDAAGICEQLGIPHHVVDTRDTFQQEIVQRLVDGYRDGITPLPCSQCNRSVKFGPMLEWAAEHRGLPRIATGHYARIRHGGAQGRHQLLRGLDCRKDQSYFLYDLPQDVLGRIVFPLGELTKADTRLEAARHGLRTAEKPESQDLCLADHHGSMRAFLDTYLPPRQGEIVLSDGTVVGEHDGIEHFTIGQRKGLGVAWKEPLHVIRLDPAMNRVVVAPRAEAGRRSCVVGAINWISMAPPQQPLEVEVQVRYRSEPVAAQLTPIAHEPEDEARKRPYRCRLQFTDDQFSITPGQAAVFYDGETVLGGGLIQRDDHDQPLTSRA
;
A
#
# COMPACT_ATOMS: atom_id res chain seq x y z
N MET A 1 -23.70 28.29 -31.91
CA MET A 1 -22.56 27.48 -32.39
C MET A 1 -21.29 28.12 -31.85
N SER A 2 -20.90 27.74 -30.63
CA SER A 2 -19.60 28.12 -30.06
C SER A 2 -18.74 26.88 -30.14
N SER A 3 -17.72 26.93 -31.01
CA SER A 3 -16.74 25.87 -31.17
C SER A 3 -15.94 25.72 -29.87
N VAL A 4 -16.18 24.62 -29.16
CA VAL A 4 -15.25 24.13 -28.14
C VAL A 4 -14.01 23.69 -28.91
N THR A 5 -12.96 24.48 -28.86
CA THR A 5 -11.64 24.08 -29.30
C THR A 5 -11.23 22.86 -28.47
N SER A 6 -10.89 21.76 -29.16
CA SER A 6 -10.41 20.52 -28.55
C SER A 6 -9.24 20.82 -27.61
N SER A 7 -9.29 20.36 -26.36
CA SER A 7 -8.23 20.57 -25.36
C SER A 7 -6.90 19.88 -25.73
N THR A 8 -6.85 19.16 -26.85
CA THR A 8 -5.68 18.43 -27.36
C THR A 8 -4.63 19.30 -28.08
N ASP A 9 -4.87 20.60 -28.31
CA ASP A 9 -3.92 21.47 -29.03
C ASP A 9 -2.70 21.90 -28.20
N ARG A 10 -2.66 21.59 -26.89
CA ARG A 10 -1.50 21.89 -26.06
C ARG A 10 -0.50 20.74 -26.11
N LEU A 11 0.75 21.09 -26.44
CA LEU A 11 1.87 20.16 -26.40
C LEU A 11 2.08 19.62 -24.97
N PRO A 12 2.42 18.33 -24.81
CA PRO A 12 2.78 17.76 -23.52
C PRO A 12 4.04 18.42 -22.95
N SER A 13 4.18 18.37 -21.64
CA SER A 13 5.46 18.69 -20.98
C SER A 13 6.54 17.69 -21.43
N ALA A 14 7.81 18.01 -21.20
CA ALA A 14 8.91 17.09 -21.51
C ALA A 14 8.76 15.73 -20.79
N ALA A 15 8.29 15.74 -19.54
CA ALA A 15 8.00 14.53 -18.79
C ALA A 15 6.78 13.77 -19.37
N GLY A 16 5.72 14.51 -19.74
CA GLY A 16 4.54 13.95 -20.40
C GLY A 16 4.87 13.28 -21.74
N GLU A 17 5.65 13.93 -22.60
CA GLU A 17 6.08 13.35 -23.88
C GLU A 17 6.93 12.10 -23.66
N ALA A 18 7.89 12.13 -22.72
CA ALA A 18 8.71 10.95 -22.41
C ALA A 18 7.86 9.77 -21.89
N ALA A 19 6.81 10.04 -21.12
CA ALA A 19 5.85 9.02 -20.69
C ALA A 19 5.04 8.47 -21.88
N LEU A 20 4.56 9.33 -22.78
CA LEU A 20 3.84 8.94 -23.99
C LEU A 20 4.70 8.11 -24.95
N GLU A 21 5.95 8.50 -25.18
CA GLU A 21 6.90 7.75 -26.00
C GLU A 21 7.10 6.33 -25.47
N ARG A 22 7.23 6.16 -24.15
CA ARG A 22 7.32 4.84 -23.51
C ARG A 22 6.06 4.00 -23.70
N LEU A 23 4.88 4.61 -23.58
CA LEU A 23 3.60 3.92 -23.79
C LEU A 23 3.41 3.50 -25.25
N ARG A 24 3.81 4.35 -26.21
CA ARG A 24 3.78 4.05 -27.65
C ARG A 24 4.77 2.94 -28.02
N ALA A 25 5.95 2.95 -27.40
CA ALA A 25 7.01 1.95 -27.60
C ALA A 25 6.77 0.64 -26.82
N TRP A 26 5.66 0.53 -26.08
CA TRP A 26 5.38 -0.64 -25.25
C TRP A 26 5.29 -1.93 -26.08
N PRO A 27 5.96 -3.02 -25.65
CA PRO A 27 5.98 -4.26 -26.42
C PRO A 27 4.65 -5.04 -26.32
N GLY A 28 4.22 -5.60 -27.45
CA GLY A 28 3.05 -6.47 -27.53
C GLY A 28 1.73 -5.71 -27.68
N GLU A 29 0.64 -6.29 -27.19
CA GLU A 29 -0.70 -5.74 -27.42
C GLU A 29 -1.01 -4.47 -26.58
N HIS A 30 -1.62 -3.47 -27.22
CA HIS A 30 -2.03 -2.20 -26.61
C HIS A 30 -3.52 -2.21 -26.22
N ARG A 31 -3.96 -3.27 -25.54
CA ARG A 31 -5.34 -3.41 -25.01
C ARG A 31 -5.29 -3.49 -23.49
N VAL A 32 -6.06 -2.64 -22.81
CA VAL A 32 -5.92 -2.46 -21.35
C VAL A 32 -7.22 -2.04 -20.67
N ALA A 33 -7.49 -2.60 -19.50
CA ALA A 33 -8.49 -2.08 -18.57
C ALA A 33 -7.84 -1.13 -17.56
N VAL A 34 -8.34 0.10 -17.42
CA VAL A 34 -7.81 1.07 -16.46
C VAL A 34 -8.66 1.07 -15.20
N GLY A 35 -8.05 0.79 -14.05
CA GLY A 35 -8.68 0.91 -12.74
C GLY A 35 -8.95 2.39 -12.39
N LEU A 36 -10.22 2.79 -12.36
CA LEU A 36 -10.65 4.17 -12.13
C LEU A 36 -11.25 4.34 -10.73
N SER A 37 -10.61 5.15 -9.88
CA SER A 37 -11.07 5.49 -8.53
C SER A 37 -11.72 6.88 -8.45
N GLY A 38 -12.00 7.53 -9.58
CA GLY A 38 -12.54 8.90 -9.62
C GLY A 38 -11.57 10.01 -9.18
N GLY A 39 -10.28 9.67 -9.03
CA GLY A 39 -9.20 10.60 -8.68
C GLY A 39 -8.33 10.97 -9.88
N VAL A 40 -7.59 12.08 -9.76
CA VAL A 40 -6.76 12.64 -10.84
C VAL A 40 -5.75 11.65 -11.41
N ASP A 41 -5.16 10.81 -10.57
CA ASP A 41 -4.10 9.87 -10.97
C ASP A 41 -4.64 8.78 -11.90
N SER A 42 -5.76 8.14 -11.55
CA SER A 42 -6.41 7.16 -12.41
C SER A 42 -6.98 7.79 -13.69
N SER A 43 -7.47 9.03 -13.62
CA SER A 43 -7.95 9.74 -14.80
C SER A 43 -6.85 10.05 -15.80
N LEU A 44 -5.70 10.55 -15.32
CA LEU A 44 -4.56 10.84 -16.20
C LEU A 44 -3.99 9.55 -16.79
N THR A 45 -3.95 8.47 -16.00
CA THR A 45 -3.56 7.14 -16.50
C THR A 45 -4.37 6.75 -17.74
N ALA A 46 -5.70 6.87 -17.69
CA ALA A 46 -6.55 6.58 -18.84
C ALA A 46 -6.29 7.54 -20.01
N ALA A 47 -6.16 8.83 -19.74
CA ALA A 47 -5.92 9.85 -20.76
C ALA A 47 -4.61 9.63 -21.53
N LEU A 48 -3.51 9.33 -20.81
CA LEU A 48 -2.20 9.06 -21.42
C LEU A 48 -2.22 7.79 -22.29
N LEU A 49 -2.93 6.73 -21.85
CA LEU A 49 -3.06 5.50 -22.64
C LEU A 49 -3.88 5.74 -23.91
N VAL A 50 -4.97 6.51 -23.82
CA VAL A 50 -5.77 6.90 -25.00
C VAL A 50 -4.92 7.74 -25.97
N GLU A 51 -4.18 8.74 -25.49
CA GLU A 51 -3.29 9.57 -26.32
C GLU A 51 -2.13 8.78 -26.92
N ALA A 52 -1.64 7.74 -26.23
CA ALA A 52 -0.64 6.82 -26.75
C ALA A 52 -1.21 5.83 -27.79
N GLY A 53 -2.52 5.87 -28.08
CA GLY A 53 -3.17 5.06 -29.11
C GLY A 53 -3.60 3.66 -28.64
N TRP A 54 -3.71 3.42 -27.33
CA TRP A 54 -4.16 2.14 -26.79
C TRP A 54 -5.68 1.98 -26.90
N GLN A 55 -6.14 0.74 -27.00
CA GLN A 55 -7.53 0.39 -26.76
C GLN A 55 -7.78 0.32 -25.24
N VAL A 56 -8.46 1.34 -24.72
CA VAL A 56 -8.68 1.53 -23.28
C VAL A 56 -10.14 1.28 -22.94
N GLU A 57 -10.38 0.52 -21.88
CA GLU A 57 -11.69 0.45 -21.21
C GLU A 57 -11.53 0.82 -19.73
N GLY A 58 -12.43 1.64 -19.19
CA GLY A 58 -12.45 2.00 -17.78
C GLY A 58 -13.13 0.94 -16.93
N LEU A 59 -12.54 0.61 -15.78
CA LEU A 59 -13.06 -0.35 -14.81
C LEU A 59 -13.07 0.27 -13.42
N THR A 60 -14.23 0.35 -12.78
CA THR A 60 -14.35 0.82 -11.39
C THR A 60 -14.80 -0.31 -10.48
N LEU A 61 -14.07 -0.51 -9.39
CA LEU A 61 -14.46 -1.42 -8.32
C LEU A 61 -15.34 -0.68 -7.32
N TRP A 62 -16.56 -1.16 -7.11
CA TRP A 62 -17.45 -0.66 -6.08
C TRP A 62 -17.12 -1.37 -4.76
N LEU A 63 -16.49 -0.65 -3.83
CA LEU A 63 -15.97 -1.22 -2.58
C LEU A 63 -16.84 -0.92 -1.37
N MET A 64 -17.46 0.27 -1.33
CA MET A 64 -18.28 0.73 -0.19
C MET A 64 -19.40 1.66 -0.65
N SER A 65 -20.48 1.75 0.13
CA SER A 65 -21.55 2.74 -0.06
C SER A 65 -21.21 4.05 0.67
N GLY A 66 -21.76 5.20 0.24
CA GLY A 66 -21.61 6.49 0.93
C GLY A 66 -20.72 7.51 0.18
N LYS A 67 -19.99 8.36 0.92
CA LYS A 67 -19.13 9.43 0.38
C LYS A 67 -17.67 9.02 0.28
N GLY A 68 -16.94 9.53 -0.73
CA GLY A 68 -15.52 9.27 -0.96
C GLY A 68 -15.18 8.64 -2.33
N ALA A 69 -13.88 8.58 -2.63
CA ALA A 69 -13.34 8.10 -3.92
C ALA A 69 -13.61 6.61 -4.21
N CYS A 70 -13.81 5.79 -3.17
CA CYS A 70 -14.19 4.37 -3.30
C CYS A 70 -15.70 4.14 -3.18
N CYS A 71 -16.50 5.22 -3.25
CA CYS A 71 -17.94 5.22 -3.01
C CYS A 71 -18.72 5.77 -4.22
N ALA A 72 -19.98 6.17 -4.01
CA ALA A 72 -20.87 6.63 -5.08
C ALA A 72 -20.34 7.86 -5.83
N GLU A 73 -19.67 8.78 -5.14
CA GLU A 73 -19.05 9.95 -5.76
C GLU A 73 -17.94 9.54 -6.75
N GLY A 74 -17.03 8.66 -6.32
CA GLY A 74 -15.96 8.13 -7.18
C GLY A 74 -16.48 7.41 -8.42
N LEU A 75 -17.62 6.72 -8.34
CA LEU A 75 -18.29 6.09 -9.48
C LEU A 75 -18.77 7.12 -10.52
N VAL A 76 -19.37 8.23 -10.07
CA VAL A 76 -19.84 9.30 -10.95
C VAL A 76 -18.66 9.98 -11.64
N ASP A 77 -17.57 10.23 -10.92
CA ASP A 77 -16.37 10.82 -11.49
C ASP A 77 -15.70 9.89 -12.52
N ALA A 78 -15.60 8.60 -12.21
CA ALA A 78 -15.06 7.61 -13.14
C ALA A 78 -15.91 7.51 -14.42
N ALA A 79 -17.24 7.48 -14.29
CA ALA A 79 -18.15 7.47 -15.43
C ALA A 79 -17.96 8.72 -16.31
N GLY A 80 -17.87 9.89 -15.69
CA GLY A 80 -17.67 11.14 -16.42
C GLY A 80 -16.29 11.25 -17.09
N ILE A 81 -15.26 10.63 -16.53
CA ILE A 81 -13.94 10.52 -17.19
C ILE A 81 -14.02 9.60 -18.40
N CYS A 82 -14.71 8.46 -18.29
CA CYS A 82 -14.91 7.57 -19.42
C CYS A 82 -15.69 8.25 -20.56
N GLU A 83 -16.75 9.00 -20.22
CA GLU A 83 -17.51 9.81 -21.18
C GLU A 83 -16.63 10.87 -21.85
N GLN A 84 -15.84 11.62 -21.07
CA GLN A 84 -14.92 12.63 -21.57
C GLN A 84 -13.87 12.05 -22.55
N LEU A 85 -13.36 10.84 -22.26
CA LEU A 85 -12.35 10.16 -23.08
C LEU A 85 -12.96 9.33 -24.22
N GLY A 86 -14.28 9.16 -24.27
CA GLY A 86 -14.95 8.34 -25.28
C GLY A 86 -14.66 6.84 -25.14
N ILE A 87 -14.42 6.34 -23.93
CA ILE A 87 -14.09 4.94 -23.65
C ILE A 87 -15.22 4.20 -22.92
N PRO A 88 -15.37 2.86 -23.11
CA PRO A 88 -16.33 2.08 -22.33
C PRO A 88 -16.04 2.14 -20.83
N HIS A 89 -17.10 2.13 -20.01
CA HIS A 89 -17.00 2.07 -18.55
C HIS A 89 -17.71 0.85 -18.00
N HIS A 90 -17.05 0.14 -17.09
CA HIS A 90 -17.58 -1.01 -16.38
C HIS A 90 -17.49 -0.80 -14.88
N VAL A 91 -18.50 -1.27 -14.17
CA VAL A 91 -18.54 -1.25 -12.71
C VAL A 91 -18.65 -2.69 -12.22
N VAL A 92 -17.74 -3.08 -11.34
CA VAL A 92 -17.71 -4.41 -10.72
C VAL A 92 -17.99 -4.25 -9.24
N ASP A 93 -19.00 -4.97 -8.76
CA ASP A 93 -19.30 -5.03 -7.34
C ASP A 93 -18.28 -5.91 -6.64
N THR A 94 -17.52 -5.35 -5.71
CA THR A 94 -16.47 -6.06 -4.96
C THR A 94 -16.62 -5.80 -3.45
N ARG A 95 -17.82 -5.38 -3.03
CA ARG A 95 -18.10 -5.02 -1.62
C ARG A 95 -17.91 -6.20 -0.68
N ASP A 96 -18.39 -7.38 -1.06
CA ASP A 96 -18.28 -8.58 -0.22
C ASP A 96 -16.82 -9.02 -0.04
N THR A 97 -16.05 -9.05 -1.14
CA THR A 97 -14.61 -9.36 -1.08
C THR A 97 -13.86 -8.31 -0.27
N PHE A 98 -14.17 -7.01 -0.44
CA PHE A 98 -13.55 -5.95 0.34
C PHE A 98 -13.86 -6.06 1.83
N GLN A 99 -15.11 -6.39 2.18
CA GLN A 99 -15.53 -6.60 3.56
C GLN A 99 -14.77 -7.78 4.20
N GLN A 100 -14.67 -8.91 3.52
CA GLN A 100 -14.02 -10.12 4.04
C GLN A 100 -12.49 -9.98 4.08
N GLU A 101 -11.89 -9.53 2.98
CA GLU A 101 -10.44 -9.50 2.85
C GLU A 101 -9.83 -8.29 3.56
N ILE A 102 -10.48 -7.14 3.57
CA ILE A 102 -9.87 -5.89 4.08
C ILE A 102 -10.45 -5.50 5.42
N VAL A 103 -11.77 -5.31 5.51
CA VAL A 103 -12.41 -4.80 6.73
C VAL A 103 -12.26 -5.80 7.88
N GLN A 104 -12.63 -7.06 7.67
CA GLN A 104 -12.59 -8.08 8.71
C GLN A 104 -11.16 -8.33 9.21
N ARG A 105 -10.20 -8.49 8.30
CA ARG A 105 -8.79 -8.71 8.68
C ARG A 105 -8.17 -7.51 9.39
N LEU A 106 -8.57 -6.29 9.01
CA LEU A 106 -8.14 -5.08 9.70
C LEU A 106 -8.66 -5.08 11.15
N VAL A 107 -9.95 -5.35 11.34
CA VAL A 107 -10.60 -5.43 12.66
C VAL A 107 -9.97 -6.53 13.52
N ASP A 108 -9.77 -7.72 12.98
CA ASP A 108 -9.15 -8.84 13.70
C ASP A 108 -7.71 -8.52 14.10
N GLY A 109 -6.92 -7.93 13.21
CA GLY A 109 -5.56 -7.51 13.53
C GLY A 109 -5.50 -6.49 14.67
N TYR A 110 -6.35 -5.45 14.64
CA TYR A 110 -6.41 -4.47 15.72
C TYR A 110 -6.89 -5.07 17.04
N ARG A 111 -7.89 -5.97 17.01
CA ARG A 111 -8.36 -6.73 18.18
C ARG A 111 -7.21 -7.51 18.81
N ASP A 112 -6.36 -8.10 17.98
CA ASP A 112 -5.23 -8.89 18.42
C ASP A 112 -4.03 -8.02 18.83
N GLY A 113 -4.08 -6.68 18.76
CA GLY A 113 -2.95 -5.80 19.08
C GLY A 113 -1.85 -5.81 18.01
N ILE A 114 -2.24 -6.04 16.75
CA ILE A 114 -1.41 -5.95 15.55
C ILE A 114 -1.87 -4.71 14.78
N THR A 115 -0.97 -4.02 14.08
CA THR A 115 -1.35 -2.91 13.18
C THR A 115 -1.24 -3.38 11.74
N PRO A 116 -2.34 -3.78 11.07
CA PRO A 116 -2.28 -4.34 9.72
C PRO A 116 -1.94 -3.30 8.65
N LEU A 117 -1.51 -3.78 7.48
CA LEU A 117 -1.27 -2.97 6.28
C LEU A 117 -2.37 -3.22 5.21
N PRO A 118 -3.58 -2.65 5.39
CA PRO A 118 -4.74 -2.98 4.53
C PRO A 118 -4.54 -2.60 3.06
N CYS A 119 -3.75 -1.55 2.76
CA CYS A 119 -3.55 -1.08 1.39
C CYS A 119 -2.77 -2.09 0.52
N SER A 120 -1.73 -2.73 1.07
CA SER A 120 -0.99 -3.78 0.34
C SER A 120 -1.87 -5.00 0.08
N GLN A 121 -2.67 -5.38 1.08
CA GLN A 121 -3.61 -6.48 0.94
C GLN A 121 -4.73 -6.17 -0.05
N CYS A 122 -5.26 -4.95 -0.05
CA CYS A 122 -6.27 -4.49 -1.01
C CYS A 122 -5.73 -4.53 -2.44
N ASN A 123 -4.48 -4.13 -2.65
CA ASN A 123 -3.82 -4.27 -3.94
C ASN A 123 -3.82 -5.75 -4.40
N ARG A 124 -3.36 -6.67 -3.56
CA ARG A 124 -3.30 -8.10 -3.92
C ARG A 124 -4.67 -8.75 -4.10
N SER A 125 -5.55 -8.68 -3.09
CA SER A 125 -6.77 -9.49 -3.00
C SER A 125 -8.00 -8.86 -3.64
N VAL A 126 -8.05 -7.52 -3.77
CA VAL A 126 -9.27 -6.80 -4.19
C VAL A 126 -9.07 -6.11 -5.52
N LYS A 127 -7.91 -5.50 -5.75
CA LYS A 127 -7.65 -4.70 -6.95
C LYS A 127 -7.07 -5.53 -8.07
N PHE A 128 -5.77 -5.84 -8.00
CA PHE A 128 -5.02 -6.20 -9.21
C PHE A 128 -5.42 -7.57 -9.76
N GLY A 129 -5.47 -8.62 -8.93
CA GLY A 129 -5.90 -9.96 -9.35
C GLY A 129 -7.33 -9.96 -9.90
N PRO A 130 -8.34 -9.56 -9.11
CA PRO A 130 -9.73 -9.55 -9.56
C PRO A 130 -10.00 -8.67 -10.79
N MET A 131 -9.37 -7.48 -10.89
CA MET A 131 -9.52 -6.65 -12.09
C MET A 131 -8.96 -7.35 -13.34
N LEU A 132 -7.79 -7.99 -13.20
CA LEU A 132 -7.15 -8.68 -14.32
C LEU A 132 -7.97 -9.90 -14.77
N GLU A 133 -8.46 -10.71 -13.82
CA GLU A 133 -9.34 -11.85 -14.09
C GLU A 133 -10.61 -11.39 -14.79
N TRP A 134 -11.31 -10.41 -14.21
CA TRP A 134 -12.55 -9.87 -14.78
C TRP A 134 -12.34 -9.31 -16.20
N ALA A 135 -11.27 -8.52 -16.40
CA ALA A 135 -10.98 -7.90 -17.69
C ALA A 135 -10.64 -8.93 -18.76
N ALA A 136 -9.91 -9.99 -18.41
CA ALA A 136 -9.60 -11.08 -19.32
C ALA A 136 -10.85 -11.87 -19.70
N GLU A 137 -11.68 -12.26 -18.72
CA GLU A 137 -12.84 -13.11 -18.93
C GLU A 137 -13.99 -12.42 -19.67
N HIS A 138 -14.30 -11.17 -19.30
CA HIS A 138 -15.49 -10.49 -19.78
C HIS A 138 -15.22 -9.61 -20.99
N ARG A 139 -13.99 -9.11 -21.13
CA ARG A 139 -13.61 -8.12 -22.15
C ARG A 139 -12.47 -8.58 -23.05
N GLY A 140 -11.84 -9.72 -22.77
CA GLY A 140 -10.69 -10.21 -23.53
C GLY A 140 -9.48 -9.28 -23.44
N LEU A 141 -9.38 -8.49 -22.36
CA LEU A 141 -8.31 -7.53 -22.14
C LEU A 141 -7.18 -8.21 -21.33
N PRO A 142 -5.96 -8.34 -21.88
CA PRO A 142 -4.89 -9.11 -21.25
C PRO A 142 -4.13 -8.35 -20.15
N ARG A 143 -4.41 -7.05 -19.97
CA ARG A 143 -3.66 -6.14 -19.11
C ARG A 143 -4.57 -5.20 -18.34
N ILE A 144 -4.03 -4.72 -17.23
CA ILE A 144 -4.63 -3.64 -16.45
C ILE A 144 -3.64 -2.49 -16.27
N ALA A 145 -4.16 -1.28 -16.09
CA ALA A 145 -3.37 -0.11 -15.73
C ALA A 145 -3.99 0.59 -14.52
N THR A 146 -3.14 1.23 -13.72
CA THR A 146 -3.60 1.99 -12.55
C THR A 146 -2.74 3.23 -12.36
N GLY A 147 -3.27 4.22 -11.63
CA GLY A 147 -2.57 5.45 -11.29
C GLY A 147 -1.56 5.34 -10.15
N HIS A 148 -0.94 4.17 -9.95
CA HIS A 148 0.11 4.03 -8.93
C HIS A 148 1.44 4.60 -9.43
N TYR A 149 2.15 5.27 -8.54
CA TYR A 149 3.50 5.79 -8.77
C TYR A 149 4.53 4.70 -8.46
N ALA A 150 4.67 3.76 -9.38
CA ALA A 150 5.69 2.72 -9.37
C ALA A 150 6.06 2.38 -10.81
N ARG A 151 7.20 1.74 -11.03
CA ARG A 151 7.64 1.35 -12.38
C ARG A 151 7.79 -0.16 -12.46
N ILE A 152 7.61 -0.71 -13.65
CA ILE A 152 7.83 -2.14 -13.93
C ILE A 152 8.87 -2.26 -15.02
N ARG A 153 9.87 -3.11 -14.79
CA ARG A 153 10.79 -3.56 -15.84
C ARG A 153 10.48 -5.01 -16.16
N HIS A 154 10.04 -5.27 -17.39
CA HIS A 154 9.70 -6.63 -17.82
C HIS A 154 10.96 -7.42 -18.20
N GLY A 155 10.99 -8.72 -17.86
CA GLY A 155 12.07 -9.61 -18.28
C GLY A 155 13.44 -9.26 -17.70
N GLY A 156 13.50 -8.87 -16.43
CA GLY A 156 14.75 -8.62 -15.71
C GLY A 156 15.56 -9.90 -15.47
N ALA A 157 16.41 -9.89 -14.42
CA ALA A 157 17.26 -11.03 -14.09
C ALA A 157 16.46 -12.34 -14.06
N GLN A 158 16.94 -13.35 -14.80
CA GLN A 158 16.32 -14.68 -14.91
C GLN A 158 14.86 -14.67 -15.42
N GLY A 159 14.47 -13.64 -16.20
CA GLY A 159 13.13 -13.53 -16.78
C GLY A 159 12.05 -13.03 -15.81
N ARG A 160 12.41 -12.63 -14.58
CA ARG A 160 11.46 -12.09 -13.60
C ARG A 160 11.11 -10.64 -13.92
N HIS A 161 9.83 -10.29 -13.77
CA HIS A 161 9.42 -8.89 -13.79
C HIS A 161 9.91 -8.19 -12.52
N GLN A 162 10.47 -7.01 -12.67
CA GLN A 162 10.98 -6.21 -11.56
C GLN A 162 10.02 -5.07 -11.24
N LEU A 163 9.73 -4.90 -9.96
CA LEU A 163 9.03 -3.73 -9.44
C LEU A 163 10.09 -2.70 -9.01
N LEU A 164 9.93 -1.47 -9.46
CA LEU A 164 10.83 -0.36 -9.14
C LEU A 164 10.04 0.76 -8.47
N ARG A 165 10.75 1.57 -7.67
CA ARG A 165 10.23 2.81 -7.10
C ARG A 165 9.72 3.75 -8.18
N GLY A 166 8.66 4.50 -7.88
CA GLY A 166 8.25 5.65 -8.71
C GLY A 166 9.38 6.68 -8.80
N LEU A 167 9.42 7.45 -9.89
CA LEU A 167 10.41 8.51 -10.08
C LEU A 167 10.28 9.62 -9.03
N ASP A 168 9.04 9.91 -8.58
CA ASP A 168 8.79 10.80 -7.45
C ASP A 168 8.92 10.06 -6.12
N CYS A 169 10.05 10.20 -5.44
CA CYS A 169 10.31 9.54 -4.17
C CYS A 169 9.31 9.90 -3.06
N ARG A 170 8.62 11.05 -3.15
CA ARG A 170 7.62 11.46 -2.14
C ARG A 170 6.26 10.83 -2.37
N LYS A 171 6.04 10.26 -3.56
CA LYS A 171 4.79 9.64 -3.98
C LYS A 171 4.96 8.19 -4.39
N ASP A 172 6.19 7.67 -4.39
CA ASP A 172 6.51 6.27 -4.67
C ASP A 172 5.58 5.35 -3.88
N GLN A 173 4.84 4.50 -4.57
CA GLN A 173 3.89 3.56 -3.97
C GLN A 173 4.37 2.11 -4.04
N SER A 174 5.63 1.88 -4.46
CA SER A 174 6.22 0.54 -4.57
C SER A 174 6.12 -0.27 -3.27
N TYR A 175 6.20 0.40 -2.11
CA TYR A 175 6.03 -0.21 -0.78
C TYR A 175 4.69 -0.92 -0.61
N PHE A 176 3.59 -0.44 -1.21
CA PHE A 176 2.27 -1.09 -1.11
C PHE A 176 2.03 -2.14 -2.21
N LEU A 177 2.99 -2.31 -3.12
CA LEU A 177 2.90 -3.21 -4.26
C LEU A 177 3.82 -4.42 -4.10
N TYR A 178 4.54 -4.53 -2.97
CA TYR A 178 5.51 -5.60 -2.74
C TYR A 178 4.89 -7.01 -2.79
N ASP A 179 3.60 -7.14 -2.49
CA ASP A 179 2.92 -8.44 -2.40
C ASP A 179 2.27 -8.88 -3.72
N LEU A 180 2.47 -8.12 -4.81
CA LEU A 180 1.96 -8.50 -6.11
C LEU A 180 2.70 -9.74 -6.66
N PRO A 181 1.97 -10.75 -7.17
CA PRO A 181 2.58 -11.92 -7.77
C PRO A 181 3.10 -11.62 -9.19
N GLN A 182 4.02 -12.45 -9.69
CA GLN A 182 4.74 -12.21 -10.94
C GLN A 182 3.85 -12.20 -12.18
N ASP A 183 2.82 -13.05 -12.21
CA ASP A 183 1.83 -13.14 -13.27
C ASP A 183 1.01 -11.85 -13.41
N VAL A 184 0.64 -11.26 -12.28
CA VAL A 184 -0.02 -9.96 -12.19
C VAL A 184 0.95 -8.85 -12.60
N LEU A 185 2.18 -8.84 -12.05
CA LEU A 185 3.20 -7.84 -12.37
C LEU A 185 3.54 -7.79 -13.87
N GLY A 186 3.54 -8.96 -14.54
CA GLY A 186 3.77 -9.05 -15.99
C GLY A 186 2.67 -8.43 -16.86
N ARG A 187 1.51 -8.11 -16.29
CA ARG A 187 0.30 -7.65 -16.99
C ARG A 187 -0.19 -6.29 -16.52
N ILE A 188 0.57 -5.60 -15.67
CA ILE A 188 0.25 -4.27 -15.18
C ILE A 188 1.03 -3.20 -15.95
N VAL A 189 0.39 -2.05 -16.18
CA VAL A 189 1.02 -0.82 -16.65
C VAL A 189 0.84 0.29 -15.60
N PHE A 190 1.92 1.02 -15.30
CA PHE A 190 1.91 2.17 -14.39
C PHE A 190 2.40 3.44 -15.12
N PRO A 191 1.55 4.13 -15.89
CA PRO A 191 1.95 5.33 -16.64
C PRO A 191 2.55 6.43 -15.75
N LEU A 192 2.07 6.58 -14.52
CA LEU A 192 2.50 7.64 -13.61
C LEU A 192 3.83 7.35 -12.91
N GLY A 193 4.38 6.14 -13.05
CA GLY A 193 5.67 5.78 -12.45
C GLY A 193 6.85 6.63 -12.94
N GLU A 194 6.72 7.23 -14.13
CA GLU A 194 7.72 8.06 -14.79
C GLU A 194 7.49 9.57 -14.57
N LEU A 195 6.44 9.95 -13.84
CA LEU A 195 6.03 11.33 -13.63
C LEU A 195 6.18 11.75 -12.18
N THR A 196 6.48 13.02 -11.95
CA THR A 196 6.26 13.63 -10.64
C THR A 196 4.80 13.98 -10.44
N LYS A 197 4.37 14.15 -9.19
CA LYS A 197 3.00 14.60 -8.93
C LYS A 197 2.70 15.98 -9.52
N ALA A 198 3.72 16.83 -9.64
CA ALA A 198 3.59 18.12 -10.30
C ALA A 198 3.31 17.93 -11.80
N ASP A 199 4.06 17.04 -12.46
CA ASP A 199 3.84 16.69 -13.86
C ASP A 199 2.45 16.09 -14.08
N THR A 200 2.00 15.20 -13.19
CA THR A 200 0.64 14.65 -13.24
C THR A 200 -0.42 15.75 -13.21
N ARG A 201 -0.29 16.76 -12.34
CA ARG A 201 -1.26 17.87 -12.31
C ARG A 201 -1.21 18.72 -13.58
N LEU A 202 0.00 18.97 -14.10
CA LEU A 202 0.19 19.73 -15.33
C LEU A 202 -0.45 19.02 -16.53
N GLU A 203 -0.18 17.72 -16.69
CA GLU A 203 -0.75 16.90 -17.76
C GLU A 203 -2.26 16.74 -17.60
N ALA A 204 -2.77 16.51 -16.39
CA ALA A 204 -4.22 16.45 -16.15
C ALA A 204 -4.93 17.75 -16.54
N ALA A 205 -4.32 18.92 -16.26
CA ALA A 205 -4.84 20.21 -16.69
C ALA A 205 -4.71 20.40 -18.21
N ARG A 206 -3.64 19.90 -18.84
CA ARG A 206 -3.44 19.91 -20.30
C ARG A 206 -4.57 19.18 -21.02
N HIS A 207 -4.90 17.97 -20.55
CA HIS A 207 -6.02 17.18 -21.06
C HIS A 207 -7.39 17.78 -20.75
N GLY A 208 -7.47 18.80 -19.89
CA GLY A 208 -8.72 19.38 -19.41
C GLY A 208 -9.54 18.38 -18.60
N LEU A 209 -8.89 17.49 -17.83
CA LEU A 209 -9.59 16.47 -17.05
C LEU A 209 -10.42 17.13 -15.96
N ARG A 210 -11.69 16.74 -15.86
CA ARG A 210 -12.59 17.26 -14.81
C ARG A 210 -12.09 17.01 -13.38
N THR A 211 -11.21 16.02 -13.20
CA THR A 211 -10.60 15.68 -11.91
C THR A 211 -9.29 16.44 -11.64
N ALA A 212 -8.83 17.33 -12.53
CA ALA A 212 -7.51 17.97 -12.43
C ALA A 212 -7.31 18.77 -11.13
N GLU A 213 -8.36 19.44 -10.64
CA GLU A 213 -8.33 20.25 -9.42
C GLU A 213 -8.71 19.48 -8.16
N LYS A 214 -9.00 18.17 -8.28
CA LYS A 214 -9.42 17.40 -7.11
C LYS A 214 -8.30 17.30 -6.08
N PRO A 215 -8.62 17.42 -4.78
CA PRO A 215 -7.70 17.08 -3.72
C PRO A 215 -7.21 15.64 -3.85
N GLU A 216 -6.00 15.40 -3.37
CA GLU A 216 -5.47 14.04 -3.28
C GLU A 216 -6.29 13.22 -2.29
N SER A 217 -6.60 11.98 -2.65
CA SER A 217 -7.10 10.99 -1.69
C SER A 217 -6.04 10.74 -0.62
N GLN A 218 -6.45 10.67 0.64
CA GLN A 218 -5.53 10.27 1.71
C GLN A 218 -5.24 8.76 1.60
N ASP A 219 -4.16 8.33 2.26
CA ASP A 219 -3.59 6.98 2.10
C ASP A 219 -4.49 5.85 2.65
N LEU A 220 -5.67 6.15 3.22
CA LEU A 220 -6.52 5.14 3.86
C LEU A 220 -8.02 5.38 3.64
N CYS A 221 -8.59 4.72 2.63
CA CYS A 221 -9.99 4.88 2.22
C CYS A 221 -11.01 4.65 3.34
N LEU A 222 -10.72 3.71 4.26
CA LEU A 222 -11.58 3.43 5.41
C LEU A 222 -11.61 4.58 6.43
N ALA A 223 -10.45 5.19 6.69
CA ALA A 223 -10.38 6.32 7.61
C ALA A 223 -11.07 7.55 7.02
N ASP A 224 -10.91 7.80 5.72
CA ASP A 224 -11.61 8.89 5.03
C ASP A 224 -13.13 8.69 5.07
N HIS A 225 -13.60 7.45 4.85
CA HIS A 225 -15.02 7.13 4.85
C HIS A 225 -15.69 7.32 6.24
N HIS A 226 -14.99 6.91 7.31
CA HIS A 226 -15.49 7.04 8.70
C HIS A 226 -15.05 8.34 9.39
N GLY A 227 -14.29 9.20 8.71
CA GLY A 227 -13.67 10.41 9.26
C GLY A 227 -12.41 10.19 10.10
N SER A 228 -12.22 9.00 10.69
CA SER A 228 -10.95 8.58 11.30
C SER A 228 -10.85 7.06 11.42
N MET A 229 -9.64 6.53 11.59
CA MET A 229 -9.43 5.11 11.90
C MET A 229 -10.06 4.72 13.25
N ARG A 230 -10.03 5.62 14.26
CA ARG A 230 -10.67 5.39 15.55
C ARG A 230 -12.19 5.18 15.40
N ALA A 231 -12.86 6.11 14.70
CA ALA A 231 -14.30 6.03 14.45
C ALA A 231 -14.70 4.79 13.63
N PHE A 232 -13.85 4.36 12.70
CA PHE A 232 -14.02 3.07 12.02
C PHE A 232 -13.97 1.92 13.02
N LEU A 233 -12.92 1.82 13.84
CA LEU A 233 -12.74 0.73 14.80
C LEU A 233 -13.88 0.68 15.84
N ASP A 234 -14.31 1.83 16.35
CA ASP A 234 -15.45 1.96 17.28
C ASP A 234 -16.77 1.41 16.72
N THR A 235 -16.89 1.29 15.39
CA THR A 235 -18.06 0.69 14.73
C THR A 235 -18.07 -0.84 14.83
N TYR A 236 -16.90 -1.46 15.01
CA TYR A 236 -16.73 -2.93 14.98
C TYR A 236 -16.25 -3.52 16.30
N LEU A 237 -15.52 -2.76 17.10
CA LEU A 237 -14.91 -3.19 18.36
C LEU A 237 -15.53 -2.38 19.50
N PRO A 238 -16.18 -3.04 20.48
CA PRO A 238 -16.69 -2.35 21.65
C PRO A 238 -15.53 -1.90 22.55
N PRO A 239 -15.66 -0.76 23.23
CA PRO A 239 -14.60 -0.24 24.10
C PRO A 239 -14.28 -1.22 25.23
N ARG A 240 -12.98 -1.41 25.49
CA ARG A 240 -12.45 -2.28 26.53
C ARG A 240 -11.40 -1.55 27.36
N GLN A 241 -11.76 -1.25 28.61
CA GLN A 241 -10.88 -0.57 29.56
C GLN A 241 -9.60 -1.37 29.82
N GLY A 242 -8.45 -0.72 29.75
CA GLY A 242 -7.13 -1.31 29.95
C GLY A 242 -6.13 -0.32 30.52
N GLU A 243 -4.93 -0.81 30.84
CA GLU A 243 -3.90 -0.04 31.53
C GLU A 243 -2.80 0.40 30.55
N ILE A 244 -2.33 1.62 30.71
CA ILE A 244 -1.07 2.09 30.10
C ILE A 244 0.03 1.90 31.14
N VAL A 245 1.05 1.10 30.79
CA VAL A 245 2.11 0.68 31.72
C VAL A 245 3.50 1.00 31.19
N LEU A 246 4.45 1.25 32.08
CA LEU A 246 5.88 1.31 31.73
C LEU A 246 6.45 -0.11 31.57
N SER A 247 7.67 -0.19 31.03
CA SER A 247 8.42 -1.46 30.86
C SER A 247 8.62 -2.25 32.16
N ASP A 248 8.64 -1.57 33.32
CA ASP A 248 8.77 -2.18 34.65
C ASP A 248 7.41 -2.62 35.25
N GLY A 249 6.30 -2.40 34.53
CA GLY A 249 4.95 -2.71 34.96
C GLY A 249 4.24 -1.60 35.74
N THR A 250 4.87 -0.46 35.98
CA THR A 250 4.24 0.69 36.63
C THR A 250 3.08 1.22 35.80
N VAL A 251 1.87 1.26 36.37
CA VAL A 251 0.69 1.84 35.72
C VAL A 251 0.79 3.37 35.71
N VAL A 252 0.66 3.97 34.53
CA VAL A 252 0.78 5.42 34.31
C VAL A 252 -0.46 6.05 33.69
N GLY A 253 -1.46 5.24 33.33
CA GLY A 253 -2.74 5.70 32.83
C GLY A 253 -3.68 4.55 32.47
N GLU A 254 -4.83 4.90 31.91
CA GLU A 254 -5.86 3.97 31.44
C GLU A 254 -6.24 4.32 29.99
N HIS A 255 -6.86 3.37 29.30
CA HIS A 255 -7.36 3.56 27.94
C HIS A 255 -8.65 2.79 27.69
N ASP A 256 -9.40 3.19 26.66
CA ASP A 256 -10.68 2.61 26.26
C ASP A 256 -10.59 1.49 25.20
N GLY A 257 -9.40 1.18 24.68
CA GLY A 257 -9.17 0.05 23.78
C GLY A 257 -7.73 0.03 23.24
N ILE A 258 -7.09 -1.14 23.17
CA ILE A 258 -5.73 -1.28 22.64
C ILE A 258 -5.66 -1.00 21.13
N GLU A 259 -6.76 -1.19 20.43
CA GLU A 259 -6.96 -0.94 19.00
C GLU A 259 -6.75 0.55 18.64
N HIS A 260 -6.80 1.45 19.62
CA HIS A 260 -6.54 2.88 19.45
C HIS A 260 -5.06 3.24 19.50
N PHE A 261 -4.19 2.24 19.67
CA PHE A 261 -2.76 2.41 19.82
C PHE A 261 -2.01 1.65 18.73
N THR A 262 -0.87 2.20 18.35
CA THR A 262 0.06 1.58 17.40
C THR A 262 1.47 1.75 17.94
N ILE A 263 2.31 0.74 17.79
CA ILE A 263 3.72 0.84 18.21
C ILE A 263 4.37 2.04 17.52
N GLY A 264 5.10 2.84 18.28
CA GLY A 264 5.67 4.12 17.86
C GLY A 264 4.79 5.34 18.14
N GLN A 265 3.52 5.16 18.50
CA GLN A 265 2.61 6.26 18.77
C GLN A 265 3.05 7.07 20.00
N ARG A 266 3.09 8.39 19.84
CA ARG A 266 3.35 9.37 20.91
C ARG A 266 2.11 10.14 21.32
N LYS A 267 1.32 10.58 20.33
CA LYS A 267 0.14 11.42 20.56
C LYS A 267 -1.04 10.57 21.01
N GLY A 268 -1.95 11.17 21.79
CA GLY A 268 -3.17 10.50 22.23
C GLY A 268 -3.00 9.48 23.35
N LEU A 269 -1.83 9.44 24.02
CA LEU A 269 -1.61 8.55 25.18
C LEU A 269 -2.36 9.01 26.43
N GLY A 270 -2.62 10.32 26.60
CA GLY A 270 -3.28 10.84 27.80
C GLY A 270 -2.44 10.76 29.09
N VAL A 271 -1.17 10.39 29.00
CA VAL A 271 -0.26 10.22 30.15
C VAL A 271 0.71 11.39 30.26
N ALA A 272 0.80 11.99 31.45
CA ALA A 272 1.83 12.97 31.78
C ALA A 272 3.04 12.27 32.40
N TRP A 273 4.23 12.48 31.83
CA TRP A 273 5.48 11.88 32.31
C TRP A 273 6.65 12.85 32.14
N LYS A 274 7.76 12.59 32.86
CA LYS A 274 8.97 13.46 32.84
C LYS A 274 9.57 13.64 31.45
N GLU A 275 9.40 12.64 30.58
CA GLU A 275 9.88 12.62 29.20
C GLU A 275 8.80 12.08 28.26
N PRO A 276 8.84 12.40 26.95
CA PRO A 276 7.87 11.90 25.98
C PRO A 276 7.89 10.36 25.87
N LEU A 277 6.76 9.75 26.22
CA LEU A 277 6.54 8.32 26.10
C LEU A 277 6.03 7.95 24.69
N HIS A 278 6.38 6.73 24.27
CA HIS A 278 5.91 6.13 23.03
C HIS A 278 5.43 4.71 23.30
N VAL A 279 4.41 4.26 22.58
CA VAL A 279 3.99 2.85 22.60
C VAL A 279 5.11 1.98 22.06
N ILE A 280 5.60 1.04 22.85
CA ILE A 280 6.65 0.09 22.45
C ILE A 280 6.11 -1.32 22.22
N ARG A 281 5.01 -1.67 22.88
CA ARG A 281 4.39 -3.00 22.81
C ARG A 281 2.91 -2.90 23.14
N LEU A 282 2.11 -3.75 22.50
CA LEU A 282 0.69 -3.94 22.81
C LEU A 282 0.52 -5.36 23.35
N ASP A 283 -0.15 -5.50 24.49
CA ASP A 283 -0.42 -6.76 25.14
C ASP A 283 -1.93 -7.05 25.10
N PRO A 284 -2.41 -7.80 24.10
CA PRO A 284 -3.84 -8.08 23.94
C PRO A 284 -4.40 -8.98 25.04
N ALA A 285 -3.57 -9.86 25.61
CA ALA A 285 -3.96 -10.82 26.64
C ALA A 285 -4.26 -10.12 27.97
N MET A 286 -3.41 -9.16 28.35
CA MET A 286 -3.63 -8.34 29.55
C MET A 286 -4.41 -7.05 29.29
N ASN A 287 -4.73 -6.74 28.03
CA ASN A 287 -5.28 -5.46 27.59
C ASN A 287 -4.43 -4.27 28.06
N ARG A 288 -3.12 -4.32 27.80
CA ARG A 288 -2.17 -3.28 28.20
C ARG A 288 -1.48 -2.62 27.03
N VAL A 289 -1.25 -1.31 27.15
CA VAL A 289 -0.40 -0.52 26.27
C VAL A 289 0.90 -0.24 26.99
N VAL A 290 2.00 -0.78 26.49
CA VAL A 290 3.32 -0.62 27.12
C VAL A 290 4.04 0.55 26.48
N VAL A 291 4.50 1.48 27.30
CA VAL A 291 5.13 2.73 26.85
C VAL A 291 6.51 2.93 27.46
N ALA A 292 7.41 3.56 26.70
CA ALA A 292 8.75 3.91 27.17
C ALA A 292 9.27 5.19 26.49
N PRO A 293 10.30 5.85 27.07
CA PRO A 293 11.06 6.88 26.36
C PRO A 293 11.67 6.34 25.06
N ARG A 294 11.86 7.21 24.06
CA ARG A 294 12.36 6.81 22.73
C ARG A 294 13.69 6.06 22.79
N ALA A 295 14.59 6.44 23.70
CA ALA A 295 15.91 5.84 23.84
C ALA A 295 15.85 4.35 24.25
N GLU A 296 14.76 3.91 24.87
CA GLU A 296 14.55 2.53 25.33
C GLU A 296 13.72 1.69 24.34
N ALA A 297 13.28 2.30 23.25
CA ALA A 297 12.34 1.71 22.29
C ALA A 297 12.99 1.26 20.97
N GLY A 298 14.32 1.38 20.86
CA GLY A 298 15.09 0.97 19.70
C GLY A 298 15.23 -0.54 19.62
N ARG A 299 15.04 -1.11 18.43
CA ARG A 299 15.27 -2.53 18.14
C ARG A 299 16.29 -2.67 17.01
N ARG A 300 17.23 -3.60 17.16
CA ARG A 300 18.26 -3.90 16.15
C ARG A 300 17.91 -5.06 15.23
N SER A 301 16.83 -5.78 15.50
CA SER A 301 16.44 -6.93 14.71
C SER A 301 14.93 -7.12 14.68
N CYS A 302 14.46 -7.81 13.66
CA CYS A 302 13.12 -8.35 13.62
C CYS A 302 13.04 -9.59 12.71
N VAL A 303 11.97 -10.36 12.88
CA VAL A 303 11.63 -11.46 11.97
C VAL A 303 10.56 -10.99 10.99
N VAL A 304 10.73 -11.35 9.73
CA VAL A 304 9.80 -11.07 8.65
C VAL A 304 9.35 -12.39 8.04
N GLY A 305 8.04 -12.64 8.07
CA GLY A 305 7.38 -13.83 7.54
C GLY A 305 6.52 -13.50 6.32
N ALA A 306 5.90 -14.52 5.75
CA ALA A 306 5.06 -14.44 4.55
C ALA A 306 5.72 -13.64 3.40
N ILE A 307 7.01 -13.86 3.16
CA ILE A 307 7.78 -13.04 2.21
C ILE A 307 7.37 -13.35 0.76
N ASN A 308 7.12 -12.29 -0.01
CA ASN A 308 7.02 -12.31 -1.46
C ASN A 308 8.33 -11.77 -2.06
N TRP A 309 9.07 -12.64 -2.76
CA TRP A 309 10.25 -12.24 -3.55
C TRP A 309 9.81 -11.82 -4.95
N ILE A 310 10.10 -10.58 -5.33
CA ILE A 310 9.61 -9.98 -6.58
C ILE A 310 10.72 -10.02 -7.63
N SER A 311 11.67 -9.11 -7.51
CA SER A 311 12.67 -8.81 -8.54
C SER A 311 13.90 -9.73 -8.47
N MET A 312 13.92 -10.69 -7.55
CA MET A 312 14.96 -11.69 -7.38
C MET A 312 14.38 -13.05 -6.98
N ALA A 313 15.18 -14.10 -7.14
CA ALA A 313 14.90 -15.40 -6.53
C ALA A 313 15.15 -15.34 -5.00
N PRO A 314 14.50 -16.21 -4.20
CA PRO A 314 14.75 -16.27 -2.76
C PRO A 314 16.23 -16.53 -2.46
N PRO A 315 16.89 -15.69 -1.64
CA PRO A 315 18.29 -15.88 -1.30
C PRO A 315 18.48 -17.13 -0.42
N GLN A 316 19.59 -17.85 -0.63
CA GLN A 316 19.97 -19.02 0.18
C GLN A 316 21.02 -18.68 1.26
N GLN A 317 21.60 -17.49 1.18
CA GLN A 317 22.65 -17.00 2.07
C GLN A 317 22.30 -15.59 2.55
N PRO A 318 22.95 -15.11 3.63
CA PRO A 318 22.79 -13.73 4.06
C PRO A 318 23.10 -12.73 2.94
N LEU A 319 22.32 -11.65 2.89
CA LEU A 319 22.44 -10.59 1.89
C LEU A 319 22.30 -9.22 2.56
N GLU A 320 23.11 -8.25 2.16
CA GLU A 320 22.94 -6.86 2.54
C GLU A 320 21.86 -6.21 1.66
N VAL A 321 20.90 -5.55 2.31
CA VAL A 321 19.76 -4.91 1.64
C VAL A 321 19.42 -3.59 2.33
N GLU A 322 18.73 -2.71 1.61
CA GLU A 322 18.03 -1.58 2.20
C GLU A 322 16.62 -2.02 2.61
N VAL A 323 16.21 -1.73 3.84
CA VAL A 323 14.89 -2.14 4.36
C VAL A 323 14.08 -0.92 4.73
N GLN A 324 12.85 -0.90 4.24
CA GLN A 324 11.85 0.05 4.68
C GLN A 324 10.80 -0.67 5.53
N VAL A 325 10.71 -0.33 6.82
CA VAL A 325 9.76 -0.94 7.78
C VAL A 325 8.46 -0.14 7.92
N ARG A 326 8.39 1.05 7.30
CA ARG A 326 7.20 1.91 7.22
C ARG A 326 7.19 2.71 5.92
N TYR A 327 6.01 2.92 5.33
CA TYR A 327 5.85 3.60 4.03
C TYR A 327 6.55 4.97 3.89
N ARG A 328 6.73 5.73 4.97
CA ARG A 328 7.39 7.05 4.95
C ARG A 328 8.68 7.10 5.78
N SER A 329 9.21 5.96 6.19
CA SER A 329 10.55 5.92 6.76
C SER A 329 11.59 5.89 5.64
N GLU A 330 12.76 6.48 5.91
CA GLU A 330 13.92 6.24 5.05
C GLU A 330 14.29 4.75 5.07
N PRO A 331 14.74 4.19 3.94
CA PRO A 331 15.31 2.85 3.93
C PRO A 331 16.57 2.81 4.79
N VAL A 332 16.77 1.71 5.51
CA VAL A 332 17.93 1.51 6.39
C VAL A 332 18.69 0.26 6.00
N ALA A 333 20.02 0.32 6.08
CA ALA A 333 20.87 -0.83 5.77
C ALA A 333 20.67 -1.95 6.81
N ALA A 334 20.42 -3.16 6.32
CA ALA A 334 20.28 -4.35 7.15
C ALA A 334 20.92 -5.57 6.48
N GLN A 335 21.39 -6.50 7.32
CA GLN A 335 21.70 -7.86 6.89
C GLN A 335 20.44 -8.71 6.98
N LEU A 336 20.01 -9.26 5.86
CA LEU A 336 18.91 -10.22 5.76
C LEU A 336 19.47 -11.63 5.78
N THR A 337 19.04 -12.44 6.74
CA THR A 337 19.40 -13.87 6.86
C THR A 337 18.16 -14.74 6.69
N PRO A 338 18.09 -15.61 5.64
CA PRO A 338 16.98 -16.57 5.50
C PRO A 338 16.88 -17.50 6.71
N ILE A 339 15.67 -17.79 7.16
CA ILE A 339 15.40 -18.76 8.24
C ILE A 339 14.28 -19.72 7.84
N ALA A 340 14.10 -20.80 8.59
CA ALA A 340 13.03 -21.77 8.34
C ALA A 340 11.65 -21.09 8.37
N HIS A 341 10.78 -21.46 7.43
CA HIS A 341 9.41 -20.99 7.39
C HIS A 341 8.55 -21.75 8.41
N GLU A 342 7.42 -21.15 8.79
CA GLU A 342 6.44 -21.73 9.71
C GLU A 342 5.18 -22.20 8.96
N PRO A 343 4.32 -23.05 9.56
CA PRO A 343 3.07 -23.49 8.94
C PRO A 343 2.16 -22.33 8.48
N GLU A 344 2.21 -21.19 9.17
CA GLU A 344 1.45 -19.99 8.82
C GLU A 344 1.94 -19.32 7.52
N ASP A 345 3.24 -19.45 7.22
CA ASP A 345 3.86 -18.96 5.98
C ASP A 345 3.40 -19.82 4.79
N GLU A 346 3.30 -21.15 4.98
CA GLU A 346 2.75 -22.08 3.99
C GLU A 346 1.27 -21.83 3.72
N ALA A 347 0.47 -21.63 4.77
CA ALA A 347 -0.96 -21.34 4.65
C ALA A 347 -1.23 -20.08 3.80
N ARG A 348 -0.31 -19.10 3.84
CA ARG A 348 -0.35 -17.88 3.01
C ARG A 348 0.21 -18.06 1.60
N LYS A 349 0.69 -19.26 1.25
CA LYS A 349 1.39 -19.58 0.00
C LYS A 349 2.62 -18.69 -0.21
N ARG A 350 3.32 -18.39 0.88
CA ARG A 350 4.54 -17.58 0.95
C ARG A 350 5.54 -18.24 1.91
N PRO A 351 6.11 -19.41 1.58
CA PRO A 351 6.90 -20.24 2.50
C PRO A 351 8.33 -19.69 2.68
N TYR A 352 8.45 -18.41 3.00
CA TYR A 352 9.73 -17.73 3.12
C TYR A 352 9.71 -16.82 4.34
N ARG A 353 10.80 -16.90 5.11
CA ARG A 353 11.02 -16.11 6.30
C ARG A 353 12.48 -15.67 6.36
N CYS A 354 12.72 -14.50 6.96
CA CYS A 354 14.07 -14.03 7.24
C CYS A 354 14.17 -13.32 8.58
N ARG A 355 15.38 -13.27 9.13
CA ARG A 355 15.75 -12.35 10.19
C ARG A 355 16.46 -11.16 9.58
N LEU A 356 16.04 -9.96 9.97
CA LEU A 356 16.74 -8.71 9.66
C LEU A 356 17.59 -8.30 10.85
N GLN A 357 18.83 -7.89 10.57
CA GLN A 357 19.74 -7.26 11.52
C GLN A 357 20.09 -5.86 10.99
N PHE A 358 19.56 -4.82 11.61
CA PHE A 358 19.80 -3.44 11.23
C PHE A 358 21.17 -2.97 11.72
N THR A 359 21.78 -2.07 10.96
CA THR A 359 23.07 -1.45 11.32
C THR A 359 22.91 -0.54 12.55
N ASP A 360 21.83 0.24 12.57
CA ASP A 360 21.47 1.15 13.66
C ASP A 360 20.13 0.77 14.29
N ASP A 361 19.89 1.23 15.53
CA ASP A 361 18.64 1.02 16.25
C ASP A 361 17.45 1.59 15.49
N GLN A 362 16.48 0.74 15.19
CA GLN A 362 15.25 1.12 14.51
C GLN A 362 14.12 1.28 15.51
N PHE A 363 13.45 2.42 15.43
CA PHE A 363 12.27 2.69 16.22
C PHE A 363 11.02 2.24 15.46
N SER A 364 10.00 1.79 16.18
CA SER A 364 8.69 1.46 15.61
C SER A 364 8.64 0.32 14.60
N ILE A 365 9.47 -0.71 14.81
CA ILE A 365 9.25 -2.02 14.19
C ILE A 365 7.92 -2.56 14.73
N THR A 366 6.93 -2.74 13.86
CA THR A 366 5.54 -3.01 14.27
C THR A 366 5.02 -4.27 13.61
N PRO A 367 4.68 -5.31 14.39
CA PRO A 367 4.07 -6.51 13.85
C PRO A 367 2.81 -6.19 13.02
N GLY A 368 2.66 -6.89 11.89
CA GLY A 368 1.58 -6.67 10.92
C GLY A 368 1.84 -5.57 9.88
N GLN A 369 2.82 -4.69 10.10
CA GLN A 369 3.35 -3.83 9.05
C GLN A 369 4.30 -4.63 8.14
N ALA A 370 4.59 -4.08 6.96
CA ALA A 370 5.53 -4.71 6.04
C ALA A 370 6.98 -4.28 6.32
N ALA A 371 7.90 -5.19 6.06
CA ALA A 371 9.30 -4.86 5.80
C ALA A 371 9.55 -5.13 4.31
N VAL A 372 9.87 -4.08 3.56
CA VAL A 372 10.12 -4.15 2.12
C VAL A 372 11.61 -3.95 1.86
N PHE A 373 12.18 -4.82 1.03
CA PHE A 373 13.61 -4.92 0.76
C PHE A 373 13.93 -4.28 -0.59
N TYR A 374 14.98 -3.47 -0.64
CA TYR A 374 15.37 -2.68 -1.80
C TYR A 374 16.86 -2.87 -2.14
N ASP A 375 17.15 -2.68 -3.42
CA ASP A 375 18.47 -2.43 -3.98
C ASP A 375 18.35 -1.18 -4.86
N GLY A 376 18.63 -0.02 -4.27
CA GLY A 376 18.39 1.28 -4.89
C GLY A 376 16.92 1.47 -5.27
N GLU A 377 16.64 1.60 -6.58
CA GLU A 377 15.27 1.73 -7.08
C GLU A 377 14.49 0.41 -7.13
N THR A 378 15.16 -0.75 -7.02
CA THR A 378 14.53 -2.05 -7.24
C THR A 378 13.93 -2.61 -5.96
N VAL A 379 12.66 -3.00 -5.98
CA VAL A 379 12.02 -3.77 -4.90
C VAL A 379 12.41 -5.23 -5.04
N LEU A 380 13.28 -5.73 -4.16
CA LEU A 380 13.72 -7.12 -4.16
C LEU A 380 12.57 -8.05 -3.70
N GLY A 381 11.83 -7.62 -2.69
CA GLY A 381 10.71 -8.34 -2.11
C GLY A 381 10.21 -7.66 -0.86
N GLY A 382 9.33 -8.33 -0.11
CA GLY A 382 8.91 -7.87 1.20
C GLY A 382 8.03 -8.89 1.90
N GLY A 383 7.81 -8.71 3.19
CA GLY A 383 6.95 -9.57 3.99
C GLY A 383 6.38 -8.84 5.19
N LEU A 384 5.67 -9.58 6.05
CA LEU A 384 5.05 -9.04 7.25
C LEU A 384 6.00 -9.18 8.44
N ILE A 385 6.20 -8.10 9.17
CA ILE A 385 6.93 -8.09 10.43
C ILE A 385 6.16 -8.97 11.42
N GLN A 386 6.84 -9.94 12.01
CA GLN A 386 6.28 -10.89 12.96
C GLN A 386 6.41 -10.37 14.39
N ARG A 387 5.61 -10.96 15.29
CA ARG A 387 5.89 -10.85 16.73
C ARG A 387 7.17 -11.62 17.05
N ASP A 388 7.97 -11.07 17.94
CA ASP A 388 9.22 -11.69 18.38
C ASP A 388 8.97 -12.23 19.80
N ASP A 389 9.44 -13.44 20.12
CA ASP A 389 9.24 -14.02 21.46
C ASP A 389 9.97 -13.24 22.57
N HIS A 390 10.90 -12.36 22.21
CA HIS A 390 11.50 -11.39 23.13
C HIS A 390 10.50 -10.32 23.65
N ASP A 391 9.28 -10.27 23.10
CA ASP A 391 8.17 -9.46 23.63
C ASP A 391 7.41 -10.15 24.78
N GLN A 392 7.81 -11.36 25.21
CA GLN A 392 7.33 -11.93 26.47
C GLN A 392 7.93 -11.18 27.66
N PRO A 393 7.14 -10.89 28.72
CA PRO A 393 7.70 -10.34 29.94
C PRO A 393 8.80 -11.29 30.42
N LEU A 394 9.92 -10.73 30.86
CA LEU A 394 10.89 -11.44 31.69
C LEU A 394 10.12 -12.04 32.87
N THR A 395 9.67 -13.27 32.74
CA THR A 395 9.18 -14.03 33.88
C THR A 395 10.38 -14.13 34.80
N SER A 396 10.18 -13.62 36.02
CA SER A 396 11.16 -13.65 37.09
C SER A 396 11.80 -15.04 37.12
N ARG A 397 13.08 -15.12 36.75
CA ARG A 397 13.88 -16.29 37.10
C ARG A 397 13.85 -16.37 38.62
N ALA A 398 13.18 -17.42 39.11
CA ALA A 398 13.10 -17.77 40.52
C ALA A 398 14.49 -17.97 41.13
#